data_AF-A0A645BWF3-F1
#
_entry.id   AF-A0A645BWF3-F1
#
_cell.length_a   1.000
_cell.length_b   1.000
_cell.length_c   1.000
_cell.angle_alpha   90.00
_cell.angle_beta   90.00
_cell.angle_gamma   90.00
#
_symmetry.space_group_name_H-M   'P 1'
#
loop_
_entity.id
_entity.type
_entity.pdbx_description
1 polymer ?
#
loop_
_entity_poly.entity_id
_entity_poly.type
_entity_poly.pdbx_seq_one_letter_code
_entity_poly.pdbx_strand_id
1 'polypeptide(L)'
;MITSLVLGMGLPTSAAYMILAVLVAPAIVTMGASQLSAHLFILYFGALSTITPPVALSTFAAAGIAKAGIWETGRDAMILAATGFIIPFVFVYNDELLMLGSAGAILWAFVTAAVGCGVLSVALMGWGGVRMHIISRILLFPCAIMLFQAKPLWMNLAGFAVAAVIIGLELMLAKRGGLSTKGA
;
A
#
# COMPACT_ATOMS: atom_id res chain seq x y z
N MET A 1 -4.39 -6.08 -12.89
CA MET A 1 -3.95 -6.66 -11.60
C MET A 1 -3.74 -8.16 -11.70
N ILE A 2 -4.78 -8.99 -11.83
CA ILE A 2 -4.65 -10.46 -11.85
C ILE A 2 -3.70 -10.92 -12.97
N THR A 3 -3.86 -10.41 -14.19
CA THR A 3 -2.96 -10.70 -15.31
C THR A 3 -1.49 -10.31 -15.04
N SER A 4 -1.26 -9.20 -14.35
CA SER A 4 0.10 -8.74 -13.98
C SER A 4 0.76 -9.63 -12.93
N LEU A 5 -0.02 -10.09 -11.96
CA LEU A 5 0.44 -11.03 -10.94
C LEU A 5 0.73 -12.41 -11.54
N VAL A 6 -0.11 -12.87 -12.48
CA VAL A 6 0.02 -14.17 -13.14
C VAL A 6 1.13 -14.19 -14.21
N LEU A 7 1.30 -13.13 -15.00
CA LEU A 7 2.38 -13.07 -16.00
C LEU A 7 3.74 -12.75 -15.38
N GLY A 8 3.79 -12.19 -14.18
CA GLY A 8 5.03 -12.06 -13.39
C GLY A 8 5.49 -13.36 -12.72
N MET A 9 4.83 -14.49 -13.00
CA MET A 9 5.14 -15.80 -12.43
C MET A 9 6.40 -16.41 -13.07
N GLY A 10 7.56 -16.21 -12.45
CA GLY A 10 8.83 -16.88 -12.79
C GLY A 10 9.73 -16.13 -13.77
N LEU A 11 9.26 -14.99 -14.29
CA LEU A 11 10.04 -14.09 -15.13
C LEU A 11 10.73 -13.02 -14.28
N PRO A 12 11.97 -12.60 -14.61
CA PRO A 12 12.54 -11.38 -14.04
C PRO A 12 11.60 -10.19 -14.25
N THR A 13 11.56 -9.24 -13.30
CA THR A 13 10.66 -8.08 -13.34
C THR A 13 10.71 -7.32 -14.67
N SER A 14 11.90 -7.25 -15.30
CA SER A 14 12.08 -6.65 -16.63
C SER A 14 11.30 -7.35 -17.74
N ALA A 15 11.31 -8.69 -17.78
CA ALA A 15 10.58 -9.47 -18.77
C ALA A 15 9.06 -9.40 -18.54
N ALA A 16 8.62 -9.47 -17.28
CA ALA A 16 7.21 -9.28 -16.92
C ALA A 16 6.72 -7.88 -17.33
N TYR A 17 7.53 -6.84 -17.08
CA TYR A 17 7.23 -5.48 -17.51
C TYR A 17 7.06 -5.37 -19.03
N MET A 18 7.95 -5.96 -19.84
CA MET A 18 7.82 -5.89 -21.30
C MET A 18 6.53 -6.51 -21.81
N ILE A 19 6.13 -7.67 -21.26
CA ILE A 19 4.87 -8.32 -21.61
C ILE A 19 3.68 -7.45 -21.22
N LEU A 20 3.69 -6.90 -20.00
CA LEU A 20 2.61 -6.04 -19.51
C LEU A 20 2.55 -4.69 -20.23
N ALA A 21 3.69 -4.16 -20.70
CA ALA A 21 3.75 -2.93 -21.47
C ALA A 21 3.07 -3.09 -22.83
N VAL A 22 3.16 -4.28 -23.45
CA VAL A 22 2.50 -4.55 -24.72
C VAL A 22 1.02 -4.91 -24.53
N LEU A 23 0.68 -5.66 -23.48
CA LEU A 23 -0.67 -6.22 -23.31
C LEU A 23 -1.60 -5.39 -22.43
N VAL A 24 -1.08 -4.75 -21.38
CA VAL A 24 -1.88 -4.16 -20.29
C VAL A 24 -1.78 -2.64 -20.26
N ALA A 25 -0.59 -2.06 -20.50
CA ALA A 25 -0.45 -0.61 -20.52
C ALA A 25 -1.41 0.10 -21.49
N PRO A 26 -1.64 -0.39 -22.74
CA PRO A 26 -2.58 0.25 -23.65
C PRO A 26 -4.00 0.27 -23.10
N ALA A 27 -4.44 -0.82 -22.47
CA ALA A 27 -5.76 -0.92 -21.86
C ALA A 27 -5.94 0.12 -20.73
N ILE A 28 -4.93 0.27 -19.86
CA ILE A 28 -4.95 1.26 -18.77
C ILE A 28 -4.99 2.69 -19.34
N VAL A 29 -4.22 2.97 -20.41
CA VAL A 29 -4.24 4.28 -21.08
C VAL A 29 -5.62 4.55 -21.71
N THR A 30 -6.24 3.57 -22.35
CA THR A 30 -7.61 3.73 -22.89
C THR A 30 -8.67 3.98 -21.83
N MET A 31 -8.41 3.56 -20.58
CA MET A 31 -9.27 3.87 -19.43
C MET A 31 -9.04 5.29 -18.88
N GLY A 32 -8.19 6.09 -19.49
CA GLY A 32 -7.97 7.50 -19.17
C GLY A 32 -6.74 7.79 -18.29
N ALA A 33 -5.94 6.78 -17.94
CA ALA A 33 -4.71 7.01 -17.19
C ALA A 33 -3.60 7.59 -18.09
N SER A 34 -2.71 8.39 -17.51
CA SER A 34 -1.52 8.87 -18.21
C SER A 34 -0.59 7.71 -18.59
N GLN A 35 0.15 7.84 -19.70
CA GLN A 35 1.08 6.80 -20.13
C GLN A 35 2.11 6.47 -19.04
N LEU A 36 2.67 7.50 -18.39
CA LEU A 36 3.62 7.32 -17.30
C LEU A 36 2.99 6.55 -16.13
N SER A 37 1.77 6.92 -15.71
CA SER A 37 1.06 6.19 -14.66
C SER A 37 0.81 4.74 -15.04
N ALA A 38 0.43 4.45 -16.29
CA ALA A 38 0.17 3.10 -16.75
C ALA A 38 1.43 2.23 -16.67
N HIS A 39 2.57 2.76 -17.14
CA HIS A 39 3.86 2.06 -17.10
C HIS A 39 4.36 1.84 -15.66
N LEU A 40 4.23 2.83 -14.78
CA LEU A 40 4.58 2.68 -13.37
C LEU A 40 3.65 1.69 -12.67
N PHE A 41 2.36 1.69 -12.99
CA PHE A 41 1.39 0.76 -12.44
C PHE A 41 1.80 -0.69 -12.74
N ILE A 42 2.07 -1.01 -14.02
CA ILE A 42 2.46 -2.37 -14.40
C ILE A 42 3.83 -2.77 -13.85
N LEU A 43 4.78 -1.83 -13.78
CA LEU A 43 6.11 -2.08 -13.22
C LEU A 43 6.01 -2.44 -11.73
N TYR A 44 5.22 -1.68 -10.97
CA TYR A 44 5.04 -1.88 -9.54
C TYR A 44 4.35 -3.22 -9.26
N PHE A 45 3.29 -3.56 -10.01
CA PHE A 45 2.63 -4.87 -9.90
C PHE A 45 3.52 -6.03 -10.34
N GLY A 46 4.37 -5.84 -11.35
CA GLY A 46 5.37 -6.82 -11.75
C GLY A 46 6.49 -7.02 -10.72
N ALA A 47 6.80 -6.00 -9.91
CA ALA A 47 7.71 -6.14 -8.78
C ALA A 47 7.04 -6.87 -7.60
N LEU A 48 5.79 -6.54 -7.27
CA LEU A 48 5.04 -7.18 -6.19
C LEU A 48 4.58 -8.62 -6.53
N SER A 49 4.59 -9.03 -7.80
CA SER A 49 4.26 -10.42 -8.15
C SER A 49 5.24 -11.42 -7.56
N THR A 50 6.49 -11.03 -7.28
CA THR A 50 7.52 -11.94 -6.76
C THR A 50 7.29 -12.35 -5.31
N ILE A 51 6.44 -11.65 -4.56
CA ILE A 51 6.07 -11.99 -3.17
C ILE A 51 4.69 -12.66 -3.07
N THR A 52 3.90 -12.65 -4.16
CA THR A 52 2.50 -13.09 -4.15
C THR A 52 2.39 -14.61 -4.43
N PRO A 53 1.69 -15.39 -3.58
CA PRO A 53 1.39 -16.80 -3.89
C PRO A 53 0.54 -16.94 -5.16
N PRO A 54 0.72 -17.98 -6.01
CA PRO A 54 1.44 -19.24 -5.75
C PRO A 54 2.93 -19.26 -6.13
N VAL A 55 3.50 -18.17 -6.67
CA VAL A 55 4.86 -18.21 -7.23
C VAL A 55 5.92 -17.59 -6.35
N ALA A 56 5.62 -16.48 -5.66
CA ALA A 56 6.34 -16.00 -4.48
C ALA A 56 7.88 -16.27 -4.45
N LEU A 57 8.61 -16.04 -5.55
CA LEU A 57 10.00 -16.46 -5.71
C LEU A 57 10.93 -15.86 -4.64
N SER A 58 10.73 -14.58 -4.32
CA SER A 58 11.49 -13.92 -3.25
C SER A 58 11.13 -14.49 -1.87
N THR A 59 9.89 -14.93 -1.69
CA THR A 59 9.43 -15.60 -0.47
C THR A 59 10.06 -16.98 -0.30
N PHE A 60 10.23 -17.76 -1.38
CA PHE A 60 10.94 -19.04 -1.31
C PHE A 60 12.39 -18.86 -0.86
N ALA A 61 13.09 -17.88 -1.43
CA ALA A 61 14.46 -17.56 -1.02
C ALA A 61 14.53 -17.08 0.44
N ALA A 62 13.62 -16.18 0.84
CA ALA A 62 13.54 -15.68 2.22
C ALA A 62 13.24 -16.80 3.23
N ALA A 63 12.32 -17.71 2.92
CA ALA A 63 11.99 -18.86 3.75
C ALA A 63 13.20 -19.79 3.96
N GLY A 64 14.00 -20.02 2.92
CA GLY A 64 15.24 -20.81 3.00
C GLY A 64 16.30 -20.17 3.89
N ILE A 65 16.45 -18.84 3.83
CA ILE A 65 17.38 -18.09 4.69
C ILE A 65 16.88 -18.06 6.14
N ALA A 66 15.59 -17.81 6.35
CA ALA A 66 14.96 -17.70 7.67
C ALA A 66 14.70 -19.05 8.35
N LYS A 67 14.88 -20.18 7.63
CA LYS A 67 14.53 -21.53 8.08
C LYS A 67 13.07 -21.65 8.55
N ALA A 68 12.18 -20.91 7.89
CA ALA A 68 10.74 -20.89 8.17
C ALA A 68 9.95 -21.56 7.05
N GLY A 69 8.68 -21.86 7.31
CA GLY A 69 7.79 -22.34 6.26
C GLY A 69 7.46 -21.26 5.23
N ILE A 70 7.26 -21.68 3.98
CA ILE A 70 7.00 -20.79 2.84
C ILE A 70 5.68 -20.07 3.01
N TRP A 71 4.66 -20.75 3.53
CA TRP A 71 3.32 -20.19 3.69
C TRP A 71 3.27 -19.11 4.74
N GLU A 72 3.97 -19.31 5.86
CA GLU A 72 4.12 -18.35 6.95
C GLU A 72 4.91 -17.13 6.47
N THR A 73 6.06 -17.37 5.84
CA THR A 73 6.90 -16.30 5.27
C THR A 73 6.13 -15.50 4.21
N GLY A 74 5.34 -16.18 3.37
CA GLY A 74 4.53 -15.55 2.34
C GLY A 74 3.39 -14.72 2.90
N ARG A 75 2.69 -15.23 3.92
CA ARG A 75 1.67 -14.47 4.62
C ARG A 75 2.24 -13.19 5.22
N ASP A 76 3.36 -13.30 5.93
CA ASP A 76 3.96 -12.16 6.61
C ASP A 76 4.50 -11.14 5.60
N ALA A 77 5.13 -11.60 4.51
CA ALA A 77 5.55 -10.74 3.40
C ALA A 77 4.36 -10.01 2.74
N MET A 78 3.25 -10.70 2.52
CA MET A 78 2.04 -10.11 1.93
C MET A 78 1.39 -9.07 2.86
N ILE A 79 1.34 -9.32 4.17
CA ILE A 79 0.84 -8.36 5.15
C ILE A 79 1.71 -7.10 5.18
N LEU A 80 3.04 -7.26 5.18
CA LEU A 80 3.97 -6.14 5.14
C LEU A 80 3.88 -5.35 3.83
N ALA A 81 3.69 -6.05 2.71
CA ALA A 81 3.59 -5.44 1.39
C ALA A 81 2.19 -4.93 1.03
N ALA A 82 1.16 -5.22 1.82
CA ALA A 82 -0.24 -4.88 1.54
C ALA A 82 -0.44 -3.39 1.24
N THR A 83 0.23 -2.49 1.97
CA THR A 83 0.22 -1.04 1.71
C THR A 83 0.76 -0.72 0.31
N GLY A 84 1.79 -1.45 -0.14
CA GLY A 84 2.40 -1.30 -1.45
C GLY A 84 1.48 -1.66 -2.61
N PHE A 85 0.49 -2.55 -2.42
CA PHE A 85 -0.48 -2.88 -3.47
C PHE A 85 -1.45 -1.75 -3.79
N ILE A 86 -1.63 -0.79 -2.87
CA ILE A 86 -2.52 0.36 -3.07
C ILE A 86 -1.82 1.50 -3.83
N ILE A 87 -0.50 1.66 -3.65
CA ILE A 87 0.30 2.74 -4.24
C ILE A 87 0.10 2.89 -5.76
N PRO A 88 0.09 1.83 -6.59
CA PRO A 88 -0.14 1.94 -8.02
C PRO A 88 -1.46 2.63 -8.36
N PHE A 89 -2.52 2.38 -7.58
CA PHE A 89 -3.80 3.06 -7.78
C PHE A 89 -3.70 4.54 -7.42
N VAL A 90 -2.94 4.90 -6.39
CA VAL A 90 -2.73 6.30 -6.01
C VAL A 90 -2.05 7.10 -7.13
N PHE A 91 -1.11 6.50 -7.87
CA PHE A 91 -0.47 7.14 -9.03
C PHE A 91 -1.44 7.38 -10.20
N VAL A 92 -2.41 6.48 -10.40
CA VAL A 92 -3.42 6.62 -11.46
C VAL A 92 -4.37 7.78 -11.17
N TYR A 93 -4.64 8.05 -9.89
CA TYR A 93 -5.55 9.12 -9.46
C TYR A 93 -4.87 10.45 -9.12
N ASN A 94 -3.55 10.47 -8.91
CA ASN A 94 -2.80 11.69 -8.57
C ASN A 94 -1.53 11.80 -9.42
N ASP A 95 -1.63 12.47 -10.56
CA ASP A 95 -0.48 12.78 -11.42
C ASP A 95 0.57 13.65 -10.69
N GLU A 96 0.20 14.37 -9.62
CA GLU A 96 1.14 15.15 -8.81
C GLU A 96 2.23 14.29 -8.16
N LEU A 97 1.93 13.02 -7.83
CA LEU A 97 2.93 12.08 -7.33
C LEU A 97 3.94 11.67 -8.40
N LEU A 98 3.60 11.87 -9.67
CA LEU A 98 4.47 11.65 -10.84
C LEU A 98 5.32 12.89 -11.15
N MET A 99 5.39 13.85 -10.21
CA MET A 99 6.03 15.16 -10.39
C MET A 99 5.39 16.02 -11.48
N LEU A 100 4.12 15.76 -11.83
CA LEU A 100 3.37 16.53 -12.81
C LEU A 100 2.49 17.55 -12.08
N GLY A 101 2.96 18.80 -11.99
CA GLY A 101 2.18 19.89 -11.39
C GLY A 101 3.05 20.98 -10.76
N SER A 102 2.42 21.82 -9.95
CA SER A 102 3.14 22.83 -9.16
C SER A 102 3.91 22.19 -8.02
N ALA A 103 5.06 22.76 -7.64
CA ALA A 103 5.88 22.25 -6.54
C ALA A 103 5.10 22.11 -5.22
N GLY A 104 4.17 23.04 -4.95
CA GLY A 104 3.29 22.96 -3.78
C GLY A 104 2.31 21.79 -3.83
N ALA A 105 1.72 21.51 -4.99
CA ALA A 105 0.80 20.38 -5.17
C ALA A 105 1.53 19.04 -5.09
N ILE A 106 2.74 18.94 -5.63
CA ILE A 106 3.61 17.76 -5.54
C ILE A 106 3.98 17.49 -4.07
N LEU A 107 4.46 18.52 -3.35
CA LEU A 107 4.80 18.39 -1.94
C LEU A 107 3.58 17.98 -1.10
N TRP A 108 2.42 18.57 -1.38
CA TRP A 108 1.18 18.23 -0.68
C TRP A 108 0.76 16.78 -0.94
N ALA A 109 0.70 16.35 -2.19
CA ALA A 109 0.35 14.99 -2.56
C ALA A 109 1.34 13.97 -1.96
N PHE A 110 2.64 14.30 -1.93
CA PHE A 110 3.65 13.47 -1.29
C PHE A 110 3.39 13.31 0.21
N VAL A 111 3.15 14.40 0.93
CA VAL A 111 2.88 14.38 2.38
C VAL A 111 1.61 13.59 2.68
N THR A 112 0.52 13.83 1.95
CA THR A 112 -0.75 13.13 2.21
C THR A 112 -0.66 11.65 1.85
N ALA A 113 0.03 11.29 0.77
CA ALA A 113 0.27 9.89 0.42
C ALA A 113 1.17 9.19 1.45
N ALA A 114 2.23 9.86 1.93
CA ALA A 114 3.11 9.29 2.97
C ALA A 114 2.35 9.03 4.28
N VAL A 115 1.53 9.99 4.72
CA VAL A 115 0.68 9.82 5.91
C VAL A 115 -0.39 8.75 5.67
N GLY A 116 -1.02 8.73 4.50
CA GLY A 116 -2.01 7.71 4.10
C GLY A 116 -1.42 6.30 4.14
N CYS A 117 -0.19 6.12 3.64
CA CYS A 117 0.55 4.85 3.74
C CYS A 117 0.81 4.45 5.20
N GLY A 118 1.18 5.41 6.06
CA GLY A 118 1.36 5.16 7.49
C GLY A 118 0.07 4.72 8.17
N VAL A 119 -1.03 5.45 7.95
CA VAL A 119 -2.35 5.13 8.50
C VAL A 119 -2.85 3.77 8.03
N LEU A 120 -2.70 3.47 6.74
CA LEU A 120 -3.05 2.18 6.15
C LEU A 120 -2.21 1.04 6.74
N SER A 121 -0.91 1.27 6.93
CA SER A 121 -0.01 0.29 7.57
C SER A 121 -0.44 -0.01 9.01
N VAL A 122 -0.81 1.02 9.80
CA VAL A 122 -1.34 0.84 11.16
C VAL A 122 -2.66 0.06 11.14
N ALA A 123 -3.56 0.34 10.19
CA ALA A 123 -4.81 -0.39 10.02
C ALA A 123 -4.58 -1.88 9.70
N LEU A 124 -3.65 -2.17 8.79
CA LEU A 124 -3.32 -3.53 8.34
C LEU A 124 -2.56 -4.32 9.41
N MET A 125 -1.51 -3.75 10.00
CA MET A 125 -0.68 -4.40 11.03
C MET A 125 -1.40 -4.50 12.38
N GLY A 126 -2.35 -3.60 12.65
CA GLY A 126 -3.05 -3.53 13.94
C GLY A 126 -2.18 -3.00 15.08
N TRP A 127 -1.06 -2.36 14.77
CA TRP A 127 -0.16 -1.78 15.75
C TRP A 127 0.33 -0.40 15.29
N GLY A 128 0.06 0.62 16.11
CA GLY A 128 0.44 2.02 15.86
C GLY A 128 1.07 2.69 17.09
N GLY A 129 1.83 1.92 17.88
CA GLY A 129 2.31 2.29 19.21
C GLY A 129 1.56 1.58 20.34
N VAL A 130 0.30 1.20 20.10
CA VAL A 130 -0.47 0.27 20.94
C VAL A 130 -1.22 -0.73 20.05
N ARG A 131 -1.66 -1.85 20.61
CA ARG A 131 -2.53 -2.80 19.89
C ARG A 131 -3.87 -2.14 19.61
N MET A 132 -4.23 -2.02 18.33
CA MET A 132 -5.47 -1.38 17.89
C MET A 132 -6.66 -2.34 18.00
N HIS A 133 -7.81 -1.86 18.44
CA HIS A 133 -9.05 -2.63 18.34
C HIS A 133 -9.47 -2.82 16.88
N ILE A 134 -10.18 -3.93 16.60
CA ILE A 134 -10.60 -4.27 15.23
C ILE A 134 -11.49 -3.19 14.60
N ILE A 135 -12.34 -2.53 15.41
CA ILE A 135 -13.22 -1.45 14.95
C ILE A 135 -12.38 -0.25 14.50
N SER A 136 -11.40 0.16 15.30
CA SER A 136 -10.47 1.24 14.96
C SER A 136 -9.69 0.93 13.69
N ARG A 137 -9.24 -0.32 13.51
CA ARG A 137 -8.58 -0.76 12.26
C ARG A 137 -9.49 -0.60 11.04
N ILE A 138 -10.74 -1.03 11.13
CA ILE A 138 -11.72 -0.91 10.04
C ILE A 138 -12.00 0.57 9.72
N LEU A 139 -12.09 1.43 10.75
CA LEU A 139 -12.31 2.87 10.57
C LEU A 139 -11.10 3.61 9.99
N LEU A 140 -9.88 3.10 10.17
CA LEU A 140 -8.67 3.71 9.60
C LEU A 140 -8.53 3.47 8.08
N PHE A 141 -9.14 2.41 7.52
CA PHE A 141 -9.13 2.15 6.08
C PHE A 141 -9.72 3.30 5.24
N PRO A 142 -10.95 3.77 5.48
CA PRO A 142 -11.50 4.91 4.74
C PRO A 142 -10.69 6.18 4.97
N CYS A 143 -10.10 6.37 6.16
CA CYS A 143 -9.22 7.51 6.43
C CYS A 143 -7.98 7.50 5.53
N ALA A 144 -7.36 6.34 5.33
CA ALA A 144 -6.22 6.19 4.41
C ALA A 144 -6.63 6.47 2.96
N ILE A 145 -7.79 5.97 2.53
CA ILE A 145 -8.31 6.22 1.16
C ILE A 145 -8.59 7.72 0.94
N MET A 146 -9.15 8.39 1.95
CA MET A 146 -9.36 9.85 1.90
C MET A 146 -8.03 10.60 1.75
N LEU A 147 -6.99 10.20 2.50
CA LEU A 147 -5.65 10.80 2.42
C LEU A 147 -4.92 10.55 1.09
N PHE A 148 -5.25 9.46 0.40
CA PHE A 148 -4.70 9.17 -0.92
C PHE A 148 -5.29 10.03 -2.03
N GLN A 149 -6.40 10.72 -1.80
CA GLN A 149 -6.97 11.66 -2.78
C GLN A 149 -6.44 13.06 -2.49
N ALA A 150 -5.45 13.54 -3.26
CA ALA A 150 -4.83 14.85 -3.01
C ALA A 150 -5.83 16.01 -3.08
N LYS A 151 -6.96 15.81 -3.76
CA LYS A 151 -8.05 16.77 -3.92
C LYS A 151 -9.40 16.10 -3.62
N PRO A 152 -10.35 16.80 -2.98
CA PRO A 152 -10.26 18.17 -2.44
C PRO A 152 -9.56 18.25 -1.07
N LEU A 153 -8.98 19.41 -0.74
CA LEU A 153 -8.17 19.64 0.48
C LEU A 153 -8.90 19.27 1.78
N TRP A 154 -10.21 19.56 1.86
CA TRP A 154 -11.02 19.28 3.04
C TRP A 154 -11.11 17.78 3.34
N MET A 155 -11.02 16.92 2.31
CA MET A 155 -11.07 15.47 2.47
C MET A 155 -9.80 14.94 3.13
N ASN A 156 -8.64 15.51 2.81
CA ASN A 156 -7.37 15.18 3.46
C ASN A 156 -7.32 15.67 4.90
N LEU A 157 -7.82 16.88 5.17
CA LEU A 157 -7.91 17.40 6.53
C LEU A 157 -8.86 16.56 7.39
N ALA A 158 -10.01 16.17 6.85
CA ALA A 158 -10.94 15.26 7.53
C ALA A 158 -10.31 13.88 7.77
N GLY A 159 -9.67 13.29 6.75
CA GLY A 159 -8.99 12.00 6.86
C GLY A 159 -7.87 12.02 7.91
N PHE A 160 -7.07 13.08 7.93
CA PHE A 160 -6.02 13.28 8.93
C PHE A 160 -6.59 13.44 10.34
N ALA A 161 -7.59 14.32 10.51
CA ALA A 161 -8.20 14.60 11.80
C ALA A 161 -8.86 13.34 12.40
N VAL A 162 -9.62 12.60 11.60
CA VAL A 162 -10.28 11.37 12.04
C VAL A 162 -9.25 10.29 12.37
N ALA A 163 -8.22 10.10 11.55
CA ALA A 163 -7.15 9.16 11.84
C ALA A 163 -6.40 9.51 13.14
N ALA A 164 -6.08 10.79 13.34
CA ALA A 164 -5.42 11.27 14.55
C ALA A 164 -6.28 11.09 15.81
N VAL A 165 -7.60 11.32 15.71
CA VAL A 165 -8.54 11.09 16.81
C VAL A 165 -8.63 9.60 17.14
N ILE A 166 -8.77 8.72 16.15
CA ILE A 166 -8.84 7.26 16.39
C ILE A 166 -7.56 6.75 17.06
N ILE A 167 -6.39 7.10 16.51
CA ILE A 167 -5.10 6.69 17.08
C ILE A 167 -4.91 7.30 18.47
N GLY A 168 -5.28 8.58 18.66
CA GLY A 168 -5.20 9.26 19.95
C GLY A 168 -6.10 8.65 21.02
N LEU A 169 -7.34 8.30 20.68
CA LEU A 169 -8.28 7.61 21.56
C LEU A 169 -7.74 6.24 21.98
N GLU A 170 -7.18 5.47 21.04
CA GLU A 170 -6.56 4.18 21.33
C GLU A 170 -5.35 4.32 22.26
N LEU A 171 -4.49 5.32 22.04
CA LEU A 171 -3.37 5.61 22.94
C LEU A 171 -3.84 6.04 24.34
N MET A 172 -4.93 6.80 24.44
CA MET A 172 -5.52 7.21 25.72
C MET A 172 -6.19 6.03 26.46
N LEU A 173 -6.93 5.19 25.74
CA LEU A 173 -7.56 3.99 26.28
C LEU A 173 -6.52 2.99 26.77
N ALA A 174 -5.41 2.82 26.04
CA ALA A 174 -4.30 1.99 26.48
C ALA A 174 -3.63 2.52 27.76
N LYS A 175 -3.47 3.84 27.89
CA LYS A 175 -2.96 4.48 29.12
C LYS A 175 -3.91 4.34 30.31
N ARG A 176 -5.23 4.42 30.08
CA ARG A 176 -6.27 4.30 31.13
C ARG A 176 -6.56 2.85 31.53
N GLY A 177 -6.44 1.91 30.59
CA GLY A 177 -6.78 0.51 30.78
C GLY A 177 -5.71 -0.34 31.46
N GLY A 178 -4.50 0.19 31.72
CA GLY A 178 -3.42 -0.59 32.32
C GLY A 178 -3.13 -1.90 31.58
N LEU A 179 -3.46 -1.97 30.28
CA LEU A 179 -3.34 -3.19 29.48
C LEU A 179 -1.88 -3.32 29.07
N SER A 180 -1.12 -3.86 30.02
CA SER A 180 0.03 -4.72 29.88
C SER A 180 0.66 -4.70 28.49
N THR A 181 1.76 -3.96 28.40
CA THR A 181 2.87 -4.16 27.47
C THR A 181 3.48 -5.56 27.64
N LYS A 182 2.69 -6.63 27.52
CA LYS A 182 3.18 -7.99 27.38
C LYS A 182 2.75 -8.50 26.02
N GLY A 183 3.65 -8.28 25.06
CA GLY A 183 3.82 -9.23 23.98
C GLY A 183 4.17 -10.57 24.63
N ALA A 184 3.30 -11.55 24.42
CA ALA A 184 3.68 -12.95 24.32
C ALA A 184 3.79 -13.24 22.82
#